data_AF-A0A959EAW3-F1
#
_entry.id   AF-A0A959EAW3-F1
#
_cell.length_a   1.000
_cell.length_b   1.000
_cell.length_c   1.000
_cell.angle_alpha   90.00
_cell.angle_beta   90.00
_cell.angle_gamma   90.00
#
_symmetry.space_group_name_H-M   'P 1'
#
loop_
_entity.id
_entity.type
_entity.pdbx_description
1 polymer ?
#
loop_
_entity_poly.entity_id
_entity_poly.type
_entity_poly.pdbx_seq_one_letter_code
_entity_poly.pdbx_strand_id
1 'polypeptide(L)'
;MKSFFSLSALLLLFLNSAGAQYATVNFDYEKARFGENQPLPSETPIVFTGPITADIDIVEIRIYSPKGKEKRDPLTLADWKRPKDKSGATNFNVLVNYKLRASKKYDIEVTYFRPISEKERQALTDRLSQTIDTYIDSQTESGGKSISFESSSKKMLNEMNELAASILSSYRRRSDIPIPTFSELVKMKIEQVESVKFEKAEEAGASQASAAKMQQRAQLIEELRELTSMEVKAMSGTNLLIFADSRYVEDYQTEDKAGYFSLNAGYGGVYLGGNLENLEYGTSPYLGLSFPLSTSTIAPRFLRNASITMGVFTNNFEGQGGKEISGPLVGRPFYLGLDYKLFQFVRFNAGATVLEEPEMTAVGVESNSNRIFIQPFIGLSAKINLFLSLDR
;
A
#
# COMPACT_ATOMS: atom_id res chain seq x y z
N MET A 1 -0.58 26.15 49.11
CA MET A 1 0.43 25.30 48.42
C MET A 1 -0.14 24.01 47.82
N LYS A 2 -1.00 23.24 48.51
CA LYS A 2 -1.60 22.01 47.94
C LYS A 2 -2.52 22.24 46.72
N SER A 3 -3.26 23.36 46.67
CA SER A 3 -4.14 23.70 45.54
C SER A 3 -3.39 24.06 44.24
N PHE A 4 -2.19 24.65 44.35
CA PHE A 4 -1.36 25.01 43.19
C PHE A 4 -0.76 23.78 42.50
N PHE A 5 -0.37 22.76 43.28
CA PHE A 5 0.12 21.49 42.74
C PHE A 5 -0.98 20.69 42.02
N SER A 6 -2.21 20.69 42.56
CA SER A 6 -3.35 20.03 41.90
C SER A 6 -3.75 20.72 40.59
N LEU A 7 -3.69 22.06 40.54
CA LEU A 7 -4.00 22.82 39.31
C LEU A 7 -2.94 22.61 38.22
N SER A 8 -1.65 22.53 38.60
CA SER A 8 -0.56 22.28 37.67
C SER A 8 -0.56 20.84 37.12
N ALA A 9 -0.93 19.86 37.95
CA ALA A 9 -1.10 18.48 37.51
C ALA A 9 -2.30 18.30 36.56
N LEU A 10 -3.39 19.06 36.78
CA LEU A 10 -4.54 19.07 35.88
C LEU A 10 -4.21 19.73 34.53
N LEU A 11 -3.42 20.81 34.53
CA LEU A 11 -2.96 21.49 33.30
C LEU A 11 -2.06 20.60 32.44
N LEU A 12 -1.21 19.77 33.06
CA LEU A 12 -0.35 18.79 32.37
C LEU A 12 -1.15 17.63 31.75
N LEU A 13 -2.33 17.30 32.27
CA LEU A 13 -3.21 16.28 31.71
C LEU A 13 -3.99 16.77 30.48
N PHE A 14 -4.34 18.06 30.41
CA PHE A 14 -5.03 18.65 29.26
C PHE A 14 -4.11 18.92 28.05
N LEU A 15 -2.79 18.97 28.23
CA LEU A 15 -1.82 19.18 27.13
C LEU A 15 -1.59 17.92 26.26
N ASN A 16 -2.12 16.76 26.66
CA ASN A 16 -1.91 15.49 25.94
C ASN A 16 -3.05 15.08 24.99
N SER A 17 -4.06 15.93 24.79
CA SER A 17 -5.25 15.58 23.98
C SER A 17 -5.15 15.93 22.48
N ALA A 18 -4.06 16.55 22.01
CA ALA A 18 -3.93 17.03 20.63
C ALA A 18 -3.25 15.98 19.71
N GLY A 19 -3.80 14.76 19.64
CA GLY A 19 -3.11 13.63 19.01
C GLY A 19 -3.97 12.78 18.08
N ALA A 20 -4.69 13.37 17.13
CA ALA A 20 -5.31 12.61 16.02
C ALA A 20 -5.76 13.48 14.83
N GLN A 21 -5.14 14.63 14.56
CA GLN A 21 -5.52 15.39 13.37
C GLN A 21 -4.82 14.78 12.16
N TYR A 22 -5.61 14.30 11.19
CA TYR A 22 -5.09 13.86 9.91
C TYR A 22 -4.38 15.01 9.20
N ALA A 23 -3.23 14.73 8.59
CA ALA A 23 -2.52 15.73 7.83
C ALA A 23 -3.35 16.04 6.57
N THR A 24 -3.84 17.28 6.47
CA THR A 24 -4.71 17.70 5.38
C THR A 24 -3.90 18.47 4.35
N VAL A 25 -4.03 18.08 3.09
CA VAL A 25 -3.31 18.65 1.96
C VAL A 25 -4.33 19.22 0.98
N ASN A 26 -4.22 20.52 0.70
CA ASN A 26 -5.08 21.20 -0.25
C ASN A 26 -4.48 21.13 -1.67
N PHE A 27 -5.27 20.72 -2.65
CA PHE A 27 -4.91 20.62 -4.05
C PHE A 27 -5.40 21.85 -4.82
N ASP A 28 -4.46 22.59 -5.40
CA ASP A 28 -4.71 23.68 -6.33
C ASP A 28 -4.84 23.08 -7.75
N TYR A 29 -6.08 23.00 -8.23
CA TYR A 29 -6.43 22.42 -9.53
C TYR A 29 -5.84 23.21 -10.71
N GLU A 30 -5.78 24.54 -10.62
CA GLU A 30 -5.27 25.39 -11.71
C GLU A 30 -3.76 25.25 -11.86
N LYS A 31 -3.05 25.17 -10.73
CA LYS A 31 -1.58 25.08 -10.72
C LYS A 31 -1.04 23.66 -10.71
N ALA A 32 -1.92 22.66 -10.56
CA ALA A 32 -1.58 21.26 -10.37
C ALA A 32 -0.53 21.07 -9.25
N ARG A 33 -0.80 21.66 -8.08
CA ARG A 33 0.12 21.65 -6.92
C ARG A 33 -0.62 21.41 -5.62
N PHE A 34 0.10 20.92 -4.62
CA PHE A 34 -0.44 20.72 -3.29
C PHE A 34 0.11 21.78 -2.32
N GLY A 35 -0.68 22.21 -1.33
CA GLY A 35 -0.23 22.99 -0.17
C GLY A 35 0.78 24.11 -0.48
N GLU A 36 0.58 24.89 -1.55
CA GLU A 36 1.51 25.95 -1.98
C GLU A 36 2.97 25.49 -2.24
N ASN A 37 3.16 24.28 -2.80
CA ASN A 37 4.45 23.60 -2.98
C ASN A 37 5.13 23.14 -1.68
N GLN A 38 4.41 23.06 -0.57
CA GLN A 38 4.95 22.42 0.64
C GLN A 38 5.06 20.90 0.44
N PRO A 39 6.11 20.25 0.98
CA PRO A 39 6.24 18.79 0.92
C PRO A 39 5.02 18.08 1.51
N LEU A 40 4.70 16.90 0.98
CA LEU A 40 3.61 16.08 1.48
C LEU A 40 3.94 15.49 2.85
N PRO A 41 2.95 15.38 3.75
CA PRO A 41 3.11 14.72 5.02
C PRO A 41 3.70 13.32 4.87
N SER A 42 4.69 12.98 5.68
CA SER A 42 5.36 11.68 5.63
C SER A 42 4.93 10.75 6.77
N GLU A 43 4.76 9.48 6.43
CA GLU A 43 4.50 8.37 7.36
C GLU A 43 3.18 8.44 8.16
N THR A 44 2.29 9.35 7.79
CA THR A 44 0.94 9.51 8.34
C THR A 44 -0.10 9.36 7.23
N PRO A 45 -1.35 8.98 7.55
CA PRO A 45 -2.45 9.09 6.61
C PRO A 45 -2.68 10.54 6.20
N ILE A 46 -3.05 10.77 4.95
CA ILE A 46 -3.21 12.09 4.35
C ILE A 46 -4.66 12.26 3.92
N VAL A 47 -5.24 13.41 4.23
CA VAL A 47 -6.52 13.83 3.69
C VAL A 47 -6.26 14.82 2.57
N PHE A 48 -6.54 14.43 1.33
CA PHE A 48 -6.49 15.34 0.20
C PHE A 48 -7.83 16.04 0.06
N THR A 49 -7.77 17.35 -0.14
CA THR A 49 -8.95 18.16 -0.43
C THR A 49 -8.66 19.08 -1.61
N GLY A 50 -9.68 19.45 -2.37
CA GLY A 50 -9.54 20.34 -3.50
C GLY A 50 -10.89 20.69 -4.10
N PRO A 51 -10.95 21.69 -5.00
CA PRO A 51 -12.19 22.15 -5.58
C PRO A 51 -12.82 21.10 -6.49
N ILE A 52 -14.15 21.09 -6.53
CA ILE A 52 -14.95 20.32 -7.47
C ILE A 52 -16.07 21.18 -8.03
N THR A 53 -16.42 20.93 -9.29
CA THR A 53 -17.61 21.49 -9.91
C THR A 53 -18.84 20.63 -9.59
N ALA A 54 -20.04 21.19 -9.79
CA ALA A 54 -21.30 20.54 -9.42
C ALA A 54 -21.58 19.24 -10.20
N ASP A 55 -20.98 19.07 -11.37
CA ASP A 55 -21.12 17.91 -12.25
C ASP A 55 -20.18 16.75 -11.89
N ILE A 56 -19.21 16.93 -10.98
CA ILE A 56 -18.33 15.85 -10.52
C ILE A 56 -18.98 15.07 -9.38
N ASP A 57 -19.10 13.76 -9.56
CA ASP A 57 -19.66 12.84 -8.56
C ASP A 57 -18.59 11.93 -7.92
N ILE A 58 -17.46 11.69 -8.59
CA ILE A 58 -16.35 10.90 -8.03
C ILE A 58 -15.02 11.61 -8.30
N VAL A 59 -14.16 11.61 -7.29
CA VAL A 59 -12.74 12.00 -7.41
C VAL A 59 -11.90 10.82 -6.97
N GLU A 60 -10.98 10.37 -7.83
CA GLU A 60 -10.01 9.34 -7.52
C GLU A 60 -8.61 9.95 -7.37
N ILE A 61 -7.90 9.52 -6.33
CA ILE A 61 -6.49 9.87 -6.10
C ILE A 61 -5.66 8.61 -6.27
N ARG A 62 -4.76 8.64 -7.25
CA ARG A 62 -3.78 7.59 -7.50
C ARG A 62 -2.40 8.11 -7.14
N ILE A 63 -1.69 7.35 -6.33
CA ILE A 63 -0.31 7.66 -5.96
C ILE A 63 0.61 6.63 -6.61
N TYR A 64 1.64 7.11 -7.29
CA TYR A 64 2.63 6.29 -7.98
C TYR A 64 4.01 6.50 -7.39
N SER A 65 4.89 5.51 -7.60
CA SER A 65 6.33 5.75 -7.48
C SER A 65 6.78 6.76 -8.54
N PRO A 66 7.90 7.50 -8.33
CA PRO A 66 8.42 8.44 -9.30
C PRO A 66 8.54 7.87 -10.71
N LYS A 67 8.17 8.66 -11.72
CA LYS A 67 8.12 8.29 -13.15
C LYS A 67 7.14 7.14 -13.42
N GLY A 68 6.04 7.09 -12.66
CA GLY A 68 5.13 5.95 -12.60
C GLY A 68 4.07 5.88 -13.71
N LYS A 69 3.69 7.03 -14.29
CA LYS A 69 2.54 7.18 -15.21
C LYS A 69 2.44 6.14 -16.32
N GLU A 70 3.57 5.74 -16.90
CA GLU A 70 3.58 4.95 -18.13
C GLU A 70 3.91 3.47 -17.92
N LYS A 71 4.28 3.05 -16.70
CA LYS A 71 4.96 1.74 -16.53
C LYS A 71 4.50 0.88 -15.37
N ARG A 72 3.63 1.37 -14.47
CA ARG A 72 3.29 0.65 -13.23
C ARG A 72 1.89 0.94 -12.70
N ASP A 73 1.34 -0.06 -12.01
CA ASP A 73 0.15 0.10 -11.18
C ASP A 73 0.39 1.14 -10.06
N PRO A 74 -0.66 1.87 -9.63
CA PRO A 74 -0.55 2.79 -8.53
C PRO A 74 -0.20 2.07 -7.22
N LEU A 75 0.62 2.72 -6.38
CA LEU A 75 0.91 2.27 -5.02
C LEU A 75 -0.36 2.24 -4.15
N THR A 76 -1.29 3.15 -4.43
CA THR A 76 -2.60 3.19 -3.80
C THR A 76 -3.60 3.93 -4.67
N LEU A 77 -4.87 3.53 -4.55
CA LEU A 77 -6.04 4.21 -5.09
C LEU A 77 -6.98 4.49 -3.93
N ALA A 78 -7.43 5.74 -3.81
CA ALA A 78 -8.51 6.11 -2.90
C ALA A 78 -9.49 6.99 -3.66
N ASP A 79 -10.77 6.89 -3.32
CA ASP A 79 -11.83 7.65 -3.97
C ASP A 79 -12.69 8.40 -2.96
N TRP A 80 -13.25 9.50 -3.44
CA TRP A 80 -14.33 10.23 -2.79
C TRP A 80 -15.53 10.21 -3.71
N LYS A 81 -16.68 9.89 -3.14
CA LYS A 81 -17.98 9.90 -3.83
C LYS A 81 -18.82 11.02 -3.24
N ARG A 82 -19.42 11.85 -4.10
CA ARG A 82 -20.31 12.93 -3.67
C ARG A 82 -21.45 12.37 -2.81
N PRO A 83 -21.70 12.90 -1.61
CA PRO A 83 -22.86 12.51 -0.81
C PRO A 83 -24.16 12.87 -1.53
N LYS A 84 -25.18 12.00 -1.45
CA LYS A 84 -26.47 12.21 -2.16
C LYS A 84 -27.22 13.45 -1.68
N ASP A 85 -27.00 13.85 -0.44
CA ASP A 85 -27.58 14.99 0.27
C ASP A 85 -26.78 16.30 0.12
N LYS A 86 -25.57 16.25 -0.47
CA LYS A 86 -24.68 17.41 -0.61
C LYS A 86 -24.39 17.75 -2.07
N SER A 87 -25.44 18.05 -2.84
CA SER A 87 -25.31 18.58 -4.20
C SER A 87 -24.49 19.88 -4.26
N GLY A 88 -24.49 20.67 -3.18
CA GLY A 88 -23.70 21.91 -3.05
C GLY A 88 -22.25 21.75 -2.59
N ALA A 89 -21.70 20.53 -2.49
CA ALA A 89 -20.29 20.37 -2.12
C ALA A 89 -19.39 21.02 -3.18
N THR A 90 -18.54 21.95 -2.74
CA THR A 90 -17.57 22.66 -3.58
C THR A 90 -16.16 22.09 -3.49
N ASN A 91 -15.91 21.18 -2.54
CA ASN A 91 -14.63 20.51 -2.35
C ASN A 91 -14.81 19.02 -2.12
N PHE A 92 -13.85 18.23 -2.61
CA PHE A 92 -13.71 16.82 -2.23
C PHE A 92 -12.89 16.66 -0.95
N ASN A 93 -13.01 15.50 -0.29
CA ASN A 93 -12.17 15.12 0.85
C ASN A 93 -11.89 13.61 0.77
N VAL A 94 -10.68 13.25 0.34
CA VAL A 94 -10.26 11.86 0.13
C VAL A 94 -9.23 11.50 1.22
N LEU A 95 -9.57 10.54 2.07
CA LEU A 95 -8.62 9.97 3.03
C LEU A 95 -7.77 8.88 2.34
N VAL A 96 -6.47 9.12 2.27
CA VAL A 96 -5.47 8.16 1.81
C VAL A 96 -4.75 7.55 3.01
N ASN A 97 -5.03 6.27 3.28
CA ASN A 97 -4.41 5.53 4.38
C ASN A 97 -2.98 5.05 4.07
N TYR A 98 -2.56 5.12 2.81
CA TYR A 98 -1.21 4.77 2.41
C TYR A 98 -0.21 5.81 2.93
N LYS A 99 0.71 5.35 3.77
CA LYS A 99 1.71 6.18 4.43
C LYS A 99 2.92 6.39 3.51
N LEU A 100 3.15 7.63 3.07
CA LEU A 100 4.29 7.97 2.23
C LEU A 100 5.61 7.86 2.99
N ARG A 101 6.69 7.44 2.32
CA ARG A 101 8.02 7.40 2.92
C ARG A 101 8.58 8.82 3.01
N ALA A 102 9.27 9.14 4.11
CA ALA A 102 9.98 10.41 4.25
C ALA A 102 11.11 10.55 3.21
N SER A 103 11.41 11.79 2.81
CA SER A 103 12.47 12.13 1.85
C SER A 103 12.36 11.36 0.52
N LYS A 104 11.15 11.11 0.05
CA LYS A 104 10.87 10.45 -1.22
C LYS A 104 9.99 11.33 -2.09
N LYS A 105 10.08 11.08 -3.40
CA LYS A 105 9.19 11.70 -4.38
C LYS A 105 8.08 10.73 -4.73
N TYR A 106 6.94 11.28 -5.12
CA TYR A 106 5.79 10.52 -5.60
C TYR A 106 5.13 11.30 -6.73
N ASP A 107 4.55 10.55 -7.65
CA ASP A 107 3.67 11.16 -8.64
C ASP A 107 2.22 10.95 -8.20
N ILE A 108 1.38 11.97 -8.35
CA ILE A 108 -0.01 11.94 -7.91
C ILE A 108 -0.92 12.32 -9.07
N GLU A 109 -1.89 11.48 -9.34
CA GLU A 109 -2.96 11.75 -10.28
C GLU A 109 -4.27 11.97 -9.54
N VAL A 110 -4.91 13.11 -9.78
CA VAL A 110 -6.27 13.39 -9.33
C VAL A 110 -7.18 13.29 -10.55
N THR A 111 -8.06 12.29 -10.57
CA THR A 111 -9.00 12.03 -11.67
C THR A 111 -10.42 12.36 -11.26
N TYR A 112 -11.14 13.08 -12.10
CA TYR A 112 -12.50 13.52 -11.88
C TYR A 112 -13.46 12.75 -12.79
N PHE A 113 -14.58 12.30 -12.25
CA PHE A 113 -15.62 11.61 -13.00
C PHE A 113 -16.97 12.30 -12.80
N ARG A 114 -17.68 12.44 -13.92
CA ARG A 114 -19.03 13.00 -13.96
C ARG A 114 -20.04 11.96 -14.40
N PRO A 115 -21.32 12.09 -14.02
CA PRO A 115 -22.39 11.29 -14.60
C PRO A 115 -22.38 11.40 -16.13
N ILE A 116 -22.67 10.29 -16.81
CA ILE A 116 -22.90 10.31 -18.25
C ILE A 116 -24.16 11.13 -18.56
N SER A 117 -24.10 11.93 -19.62
CA SER A 117 -25.31 12.58 -20.16
C SER A 117 -26.21 11.57 -20.86
N GLU A 118 -27.49 11.91 -21.05
CA GLU A 118 -28.43 11.02 -21.76
C GLU A 118 -27.99 10.72 -23.20
N LYS A 119 -27.33 11.67 -23.87
CA LYS A 119 -26.75 11.45 -25.21
C LYS A 119 -25.59 10.45 -25.17
N GLU A 120 -24.71 10.55 -24.18
CA GLU A 120 -23.59 9.60 -24.01
C GLU A 120 -24.10 8.23 -23.58
N ARG A 121 -25.15 8.17 -22.77
CA ARG A 121 -25.83 6.93 -22.41
C ARG A 121 -26.38 6.24 -23.64
N GLN A 122 -27.12 6.96 -24.49
CA GLN A 122 -27.64 6.40 -25.73
C GLN A 122 -26.51 5.87 -26.63
N ALA A 123 -25.44 6.65 -26.81
CA ALA A 123 -24.29 6.21 -27.59
C ALA A 123 -23.60 4.96 -27.01
N LEU A 124 -23.52 4.84 -25.68
CA LEU A 124 -23.02 3.64 -25.01
C LEU A 124 -23.95 2.44 -25.23
N THR A 125 -25.27 2.63 -25.09
CA THR A 125 -26.28 1.60 -25.35
C THR A 125 -26.17 1.11 -26.79
N ASP A 126 -26.13 2.03 -27.77
CA ASP A 126 -26.02 1.70 -29.19
C ASP A 126 -24.72 0.93 -29.48
N ARG A 127 -23.60 1.37 -28.90
CA ARG A 127 -22.30 0.69 -29.06
C ARG A 127 -22.30 -0.72 -28.47
N LEU A 128 -22.87 -0.89 -27.28
CA LEU A 128 -23.02 -2.20 -26.63
C LEU A 128 -23.91 -3.11 -27.49
N SER A 129 -25.09 -2.64 -27.89
CA SER A 129 -26.01 -3.40 -28.74
C SER A 129 -25.35 -3.80 -30.06
N GLN A 130 -24.74 -2.86 -30.77
CA GLN A 130 -24.07 -3.14 -32.05
C GLN A 130 -22.93 -4.16 -31.89
N THR A 131 -22.12 -4.06 -30.83
CA THR A 131 -21.02 -4.99 -30.58
C THR A 131 -21.53 -6.41 -30.34
N ILE A 132 -22.60 -6.53 -29.55
CA ILE A 132 -23.21 -7.82 -29.21
C ILE A 132 -23.94 -8.41 -30.42
N ASP A 133 -24.68 -7.60 -31.17
CA ASP A 133 -25.36 -8.04 -32.40
C ASP A 133 -24.34 -8.52 -33.44
N THR A 134 -23.25 -7.77 -33.63
CA THR A 134 -22.15 -8.17 -34.53
C THR A 134 -21.51 -9.48 -34.08
N TYR A 135 -21.37 -9.68 -32.76
CA TYR A 135 -20.85 -10.93 -32.22
C TYR A 135 -21.81 -12.10 -32.50
N ILE A 136 -23.12 -11.95 -32.24
CA ILE A 136 -24.14 -12.97 -32.55
C ILE A 136 -24.14 -13.31 -34.05
N ASP A 137 -24.02 -12.29 -34.91
CA ASP A 137 -23.95 -12.46 -36.37
C ASP A 137 -22.70 -13.23 -36.78
N SER A 138 -21.54 -12.90 -36.19
CA SER A 138 -20.28 -13.60 -36.47
C SER A 138 -20.33 -15.08 -36.10
N GLN A 139 -21.07 -15.43 -35.04
CA GLN A 139 -21.25 -16.81 -34.62
C GLN A 139 -22.26 -17.56 -35.50
N THR A 140 -23.05 -16.87 -36.32
CA THR A 140 -24.08 -17.46 -37.17
C THR A 140 -23.48 -17.84 -38.53
N GLU A 141 -22.94 -19.06 -38.68
CA GLU A 141 -22.33 -19.51 -39.95
C GLU A 141 -23.30 -19.45 -41.14
N SER A 142 -23.04 -18.59 -42.13
CA SER A 142 -23.73 -18.62 -43.42
C SER A 142 -23.17 -19.73 -44.33
N GLY A 143 -23.18 -20.98 -43.86
CA GLY A 143 -22.81 -22.17 -44.62
C GLY A 143 -24.04 -23.02 -44.95
N GLY A 144 -24.37 -23.17 -46.24
CA GLY A 144 -25.65 -23.70 -46.76
C GLY A 144 -26.07 -25.14 -46.42
N LYS A 145 -25.59 -25.75 -45.33
CA LYS A 145 -26.01 -27.09 -44.85
C LYS A 145 -26.38 -27.17 -43.36
N SER A 146 -25.96 -26.22 -42.54
CA SER A 146 -26.41 -26.09 -41.14
C SER A 146 -25.88 -24.77 -40.63
N ILE A 147 -26.75 -23.93 -40.08
CA ILE A 147 -26.30 -22.78 -39.31
C ILE A 147 -26.24 -23.25 -37.85
N SER A 148 -25.06 -23.65 -37.39
CA SER A 148 -24.76 -23.83 -35.96
C SER A 148 -24.08 -22.56 -35.46
N PHE A 149 -24.22 -22.25 -34.17
CA PHE A 149 -23.25 -21.36 -33.56
C PHE A 149 -21.89 -22.06 -33.56
N GLU A 150 -20.83 -21.34 -33.92
CA GLU A 150 -19.46 -21.86 -33.93
C GLU A 150 -19.00 -22.26 -32.51
N SER A 151 -19.58 -21.61 -31.50
CA SER A 151 -19.28 -21.79 -30.08
C SER A 151 -20.51 -22.29 -29.31
N SER A 152 -20.30 -23.00 -28.20
CA SER A 152 -21.39 -23.44 -27.32
C SER A 152 -22.08 -22.28 -26.60
N SER A 153 -23.34 -22.45 -26.24
CA SER A 153 -24.14 -21.47 -25.48
C SER A 153 -23.41 -20.82 -24.28
N LYS A 154 -22.72 -21.63 -23.49
CA LYS A 154 -21.92 -21.18 -22.34
C LYS A 154 -20.74 -20.30 -22.76
N LYS A 155 -20.04 -20.70 -23.83
CA LYS A 155 -18.91 -19.94 -24.37
C LYS A 155 -19.38 -18.61 -24.94
N MET A 156 -20.49 -18.60 -25.68
CA MET A 156 -21.08 -17.37 -26.20
C MET A 156 -21.49 -16.38 -25.10
N LEU A 157 -22.17 -16.86 -24.06
CA LEU A 157 -22.54 -16.01 -22.92
C LEU A 157 -21.31 -15.38 -22.25
N ASN A 158 -20.24 -16.15 -22.06
CA ASN A 158 -19.00 -15.65 -21.46
C ASN A 158 -18.34 -14.59 -22.35
N GLU A 159 -18.22 -14.83 -23.65
CA GLU A 159 -17.62 -13.88 -24.59
C GLU A 159 -18.44 -12.59 -24.69
N MET A 160 -19.77 -12.67 -24.69
CA MET A 160 -20.65 -11.50 -24.61
C MET A 160 -20.41 -10.69 -23.31
N ASN A 161 -20.27 -11.37 -22.18
CA ASN A 161 -19.96 -10.74 -20.90
C ASN A 161 -18.57 -10.07 -20.91
N GLU A 162 -17.56 -10.71 -21.51
CA GLU A 162 -16.22 -10.15 -21.66
C GLU A 162 -16.21 -8.90 -22.55
N LEU A 163 -16.94 -8.93 -23.67
CA LEU A 163 -17.10 -7.78 -24.56
C LEU A 163 -17.77 -6.60 -23.85
N ALA A 164 -18.87 -6.86 -23.13
CA ALA A 164 -19.55 -5.85 -22.34
C ALA A 164 -18.64 -5.27 -21.24
N ALA A 165 -17.92 -6.12 -20.51
CA ALA A 165 -16.97 -5.70 -19.48
C ALA A 165 -15.83 -4.85 -20.06
N SER A 166 -15.32 -5.19 -21.24
CA SER A 166 -14.28 -4.45 -21.95
C SER A 166 -14.76 -3.03 -22.28
N ILE A 167 -15.96 -2.88 -22.85
CA ILE A 167 -16.54 -1.56 -23.17
C ILE A 167 -16.78 -0.75 -21.89
N LEU A 168 -17.26 -1.39 -20.82
CA LEU A 168 -17.61 -0.73 -19.57
C LEU A 168 -16.40 -0.42 -18.67
N SER A 169 -15.21 -0.93 -18.97
CA SER A 169 -13.96 -0.70 -18.20
C SER A 169 -13.57 0.78 -18.08
N SER A 170 -13.96 1.60 -19.06
CA SER A 170 -13.72 3.04 -19.09
C SER A 170 -14.67 3.85 -18.20
N TYR A 171 -15.69 3.20 -17.65
CA TYR A 171 -16.70 3.84 -16.81
C TYR A 171 -16.45 3.53 -15.34
N ARG A 172 -16.94 4.42 -14.48
CA ARG A 172 -16.99 4.24 -13.03
C ARG A 172 -18.43 4.17 -12.57
N ARG A 173 -18.63 3.66 -11.37
CA ARG A 173 -19.95 3.53 -10.75
C ARG A 173 -19.95 4.23 -9.42
N ARG A 174 -21.10 4.82 -9.09
CA ARG A 174 -21.31 5.39 -7.77
C ARG A 174 -21.50 4.31 -6.71
N SER A 175 -22.20 3.22 -7.04
CA SER A 175 -22.46 2.10 -6.14
C SER A 175 -21.42 0.99 -6.30
N ASP A 176 -21.19 0.24 -5.23
CA ASP A 176 -20.33 -0.96 -5.24
C ASP A 176 -21.05 -2.20 -5.79
N ILE A 177 -22.31 -2.06 -6.22
CA ILE A 177 -23.11 -3.11 -6.86
C ILE A 177 -22.48 -3.47 -8.21
N PRO A 178 -22.10 -4.75 -8.45
CA PRO A 178 -21.61 -5.26 -9.75
C PRO A 178 -22.43 -4.80 -10.95
N ILE A 179 -21.77 -4.55 -12.08
CA ILE A 179 -22.48 -4.31 -13.35
C ILE A 179 -23.25 -5.60 -13.67
N PRO A 180 -24.55 -5.51 -13.99
CA PRO A 180 -25.31 -6.67 -14.43
C PRO A 180 -24.60 -7.35 -15.61
N THR A 181 -24.46 -8.66 -15.56
CA THR A 181 -24.00 -9.48 -16.69
C THR A 181 -25.20 -10.02 -17.45
N PHE A 182 -24.97 -10.57 -18.65
CA PHE A 182 -26.03 -11.27 -19.38
C PHE A 182 -26.59 -12.43 -18.54
N SER A 183 -27.91 -12.59 -18.56
CA SER A 183 -28.62 -13.53 -17.70
C SER A 183 -28.63 -14.95 -18.24
N GLU A 184 -29.06 -15.91 -17.40
CA GLU A 184 -29.32 -17.28 -17.83
C GLU A 184 -30.45 -17.36 -18.88
N LEU A 185 -31.35 -16.36 -18.94
CA LEU A 185 -32.39 -16.31 -19.98
C LEU A 185 -31.76 -16.16 -21.38
N VAL A 186 -30.72 -15.33 -21.49
CA VAL A 186 -29.94 -15.17 -22.73
C VAL A 186 -29.32 -16.50 -23.11
N LYS A 187 -28.71 -17.20 -22.16
CA LYS A 187 -28.14 -18.53 -22.40
C LYS A 187 -29.17 -19.54 -22.87
N MET A 188 -30.34 -19.63 -22.20
CA MET A 188 -31.42 -20.52 -22.62
C MET A 188 -31.93 -20.20 -24.03
N LYS A 189 -31.98 -18.92 -24.40
CA LYS A 189 -32.38 -18.50 -25.75
C LYS A 189 -31.32 -18.89 -26.80
N ILE A 190 -30.03 -18.78 -26.47
CA ILE A 190 -28.94 -19.28 -27.32
C ILE A 190 -29.08 -20.81 -27.52
N GLU A 191 -29.34 -21.57 -26.44
CA GLU A 191 -29.57 -23.03 -26.53
C GLU A 191 -30.79 -23.38 -27.39
N GLN A 192 -31.87 -22.58 -27.32
CA GLN A 192 -33.03 -22.75 -28.20
C GLN A 192 -32.67 -22.57 -29.67
N VAL A 193 -31.86 -21.56 -30.01
CA VAL A 193 -31.38 -21.33 -31.38
C VAL A 193 -30.48 -22.48 -31.87
N GLU A 194 -29.61 -23.03 -31.01
CA GLU A 194 -28.77 -24.20 -31.33
C GLU A 194 -29.58 -25.49 -31.55
N SER A 195 -30.70 -25.65 -30.84
CA SER A 195 -31.51 -26.87 -30.88
C SER A 195 -32.24 -27.09 -32.21
N VAL A 196 -32.40 -26.04 -33.03
CA VAL A 196 -33.07 -26.10 -34.34
C VAL A 196 -32.13 -26.73 -35.38
N LYS A 197 -32.24 -28.06 -35.55
CA LYS A 197 -31.50 -28.83 -36.56
C LYS A 197 -32.22 -28.85 -37.92
N PHE A 198 -31.48 -28.66 -39.00
CA PHE A 198 -31.94 -28.86 -40.37
C PHE A 198 -31.66 -30.30 -40.82
N GLU A 199 -32.67 -30.99 -41.34
CA GLU A 199 -32.47 -32.28 -42.02
C GLU A 199 -32.02 -32.02 -43.46
N LYS A 200 -31.13 -32.86 -43.99
CA LYS A 200 -30.62 -32.75 -45.36
C LYS A 200 -31.79 -32.70 -46.34
N ALA A 201 -31.80 -31.66 -47.18
CA ALA A 201 -32.69 -31.56 -48.33
C ALA A 201 -32.28 -32.59 -49.39
N GLU A 202 -32.77 -33.82 -49.29
CA GLU A 202 -32.63 -34.84 -50.34
C GLU A 202 -33.98 -35.31 -50.94
N GLU A 203 -35.12 -34.80 -50.47
CA GLU A 203 -36.43 -35.22 -51.02
C GLU A 203 -37.30 -34.03 -51.45
N ALA A 204 -37.99 -34.19 -52.58
CA ALA A 204 -38.76 -33.16 -53.29
C ALA A 204 -39.97 -32.55 -52.52
N GLY A 205 -40.13 -32.87 -51.23
CA GLY A 205 -41.04 -32.23 -50.28
C GLY A 205 -40.34 -31.40 -49.18
N ALA A 206 -39.00 -31.35 -49.16
CA ALA A 206 -38.19 -30.71 -48.14
C ALA A 206 -38.14 -29.16 -48.22
N SER A 207 -38.65 -28.55 -49.30
CA SER A 207 -38.52 -27.09 -49.51
C SER A 207 -39.35 -26.26 -48.53
N GLN A 208 -40.61 -26.63 -48.27
CA GLN A 208 -41.47 -25.90 -47.33
C GLN A 208 -41.08 -26.14 -45.87
N ALA A 209 -40.77 -27.38 -45.49
CA ALA A 209 -40.36 -27.71 -44.12
C ALA A 209 -39.00 -27.08 -43.76
N SER A 210 -38.05 -27.06 -44.71
CA SER A 210 -36.77 -26.38 -44.55
C SER A 210 -36.94 -24.85 -44.47
N ALA A 211 -37.79 -24.26 -45.32
CA ALA A 211 -38.13 -22.83 -45.26
C ALA A 211 -38.80 -22.44 -43.94
N ALA A 212 -39.74 -23.25 -43.42
CA ALA A 212 -40.38 -23.00 -42.14
C ALA A 212 -39.39 -23.07 -40.96
N LYS A 213 -38.46 -24.05 -40.96
CA LYS A 213 -37.39 -24.13 -39.96
C LYS A 213 -36.41 -22.94 -40.05
N MET A 214 -36.12 -22.46 -41.27
CA MET A 214 -35.27 -21.27 -41.47
C MET A 214 -35.95 -20.02 -40.94
N GLN A 215 -37.24 -19.86 -41.19
CA GLN A 215 -38.04 -18.75 -40.66
C GLN A 215 -38.15 -18.80 -39.13
N GLN A 216 -38.38 -19.99 -38.55
CA GLN A 216 -38.40 -20.17 -37.10
C GLN A 216 -37.07 -19.81 -36.45
N ARG A 217 -35.94 -20.20 -37.07
CA ARG A 217 -34.61 -19.87 -36.54
C ARG A 217 -34.31 -18.37 -36.65
N ALA A 218 -34.70 -17.72 -37.74
CA ALA A 218 -34.59 -16.27 -37.88
C ALA A 218 -35.39 -15.53 -36.80
N GLN A 219 -36.59 -16.02 -36.48
CA GLN A 219 -37.39 -15.49 -35.37
C GLN A 219 -36.69 -15.65 -34.02
N LEU A 220 -36.12 -16.82 -33.72
CA LEU A 220 -35.40 -17.04 -32.45
C LEU A 220 -34.13 -16.19 -32.31
N ILE A 221 -33.42 -15.92 -33.43
CA ILE A 221 -32.28 -15.00 -33.43
C ILE A 221 -32.74 -13.57 -33.17
N GLU A 222 -33.86 -13.15 -33.76
CA GLU A 222 -34.40 -11.82 -33.50
C GLU A 222 -34.88 -11.66 -32.05
N GLU A 223 -35.55 -12.68 -31.48
CA GLU A 223 -35.90 -12.71 -30.06
C GLU A 223 -34.66 -12.64 -29.15
N LEU A 224 -33.55 -13.29 -29.54
CA LEU A 224 -32.28 -13.22 -28.82
C LEU A 224 -31.71 -11.79 -28.85
N ARG A 225 -31.76 -11.12 -30.01
CA ARG A 225 -31.33 -9.72 -30.15
C ARG A 225 -32.19 -8.78 -29.31
N GLU A 226 -33.51 -8.96 -29.31
CA GLU A 226 -34.40 -8.18 -28.46
C GLU A 226 -34.07 -8.35 -26.97
N LEU A 227 -33.90 -9.60 -26.52
CA LEU A 227 -33.56 -9.91 -25.14
C LEU A 227 -32.21 -9.31 -24.72
N THR A 228 -31.18 -9.47 -25.56
CA THR A 228 -29.85 -8.92 -25.29
C THR A 228 -29.85 -7.39 -25.31
N SER A 229 -30.61 -6.76 -26.22
CA SER A 229 -30.81 -5.31 -26.24
C SER A 229 -31.48 -4.79 -24.96
N MET A 230 -32.46 -5.50 -24.41
CA MET A 230 -33.08 -5.16 -23.13
C MET A 230 -32.08 -5.24 -21.96
N GLU A 231 -31.24 -6.27 -21.92
CA GLU A 231 -30.22 -6.41 -20.89
C GLU A 231 -29.11 -5.36 -21.04
N VAL A 232 -28.69 -5.03 -22.25
CA VAL A 232 -27.77 -3.92 -22.55
C VAL A 232 -28.34 -2.58 -22.06
N LYS A 233 -29.63 -2.33 -22.28
CA LYS A 233 -30.32 -1.14 -21.73
C LYS A 233 -30.29 -1.14 -20.20
N ALA A 234 -30.47 -2.28 -19.56
CA ALA A 234 -30.35 -2.38 -18.09
C ALA A 234 -28.92 -2.09 -17.60
N MET A 235 -27.90 -2.59 -18.30
CA MET A 235 -26.48 -2.32 -17.99
C MET A 235 -26.14 -0.83 -18.11
N SER A 236 -26.52 -0.22 -19.23
CA SER A 236 -26.28 1.21 -19.51
C SER A 236 -27.17 2.17 -18.71
N GLY A 237 -28.31 1.68 -18.20
CA GLY A 237 -29.22 2.40 -17.32
C GLY A 237 -28.71 2.57 -15.88
N THR A 238 -27.61 1.90 -15.51
CA THR A 238 -26.99 2.09 -14.19
C THR A 238 -26.40 3.50 -14.04
N ASN A 239 -26.11 3.90 -12.79
CA ASN A 239 -25.47 5.20 -12.48
C ASN A 239 -23.98 5.17 -12.85
N LEU A 240 -23.73 5.19 -14.16
CA LEU A 240 -22.40 5.21 -14.76
C LEU A 240 -21.85 6.63 -14.77
N LEU A 241 -20.55 6.71 -14.53
CA LEU A 241 -19.76 7.92 -14.63
C LEU A 241 -18.68 7.73 -15.68
N ILE A 242 -18.36 8.81 -16.37
CA ILE A 242 -17.29 8.87 -17.36
C ILE A 242 -16.19 9.81 -16.88
N PHE A 243 -14.97 9.55 -17.35
CA PHE A 243 -13.84 10.46 -17.17
C PHE A 243 -14.21 11.87 -17.60
N ALA A 244 -14.03 12.83 -16.69
CA ALA A 244 -14.23 14.25 -16.97
C ALA A 244 -12.87 14.92 -17.24
N ASP A 245 -11.92 14.75 -16.32
CA ASP A 245 -10.60 15.36 -16.40
C ASP A 245 -9.62 14.66 -15.46
N SER A 246 -8.32 14.91 -15.64
CA SER A 246 -7.30 14.59 -14.65
C SER A 246 -6.23 15.65 -14.55
N ARG A 247 -5.63 15.73 -13.37
CA ARG A 247 -4.43 16.52 -13.11
C ARG A 247 -3.35 15.62 -12.56
N TYR A 248 -2.16 15.74 -13.16
CA TYR A 248 -1.01 14.93 -12.81
C TYR A 248 0.07 15.83 -12.23
N VAL A 249 0.59 15.42 -11.08
CA VAL A 249 1.64 16.13 -10.36
C VAL A 249 2.85 15.23 -10.26
N GLU A 250 3.95 15.63 -10.88
CA GLU A 250 5.18 14.86 -10.97
C GLU A 250 6.14 15.17 -9.83
N ASP A 251 6.87 14.14 -9.39
CA ASP A 251 8.07 14.26 -8.56
C ASP A 251 7.85 15.06 -7.27
N TYR A 252 6.64 14.97 -6.69
CA TYR A 252 6.26 15.73 -5.52
C TYR A 252 6.94 15.18 -4.26
N GLN A 253 7.64 16.04 -3.53
CA GLN A 253 8.46 15.64 -2.38
C GLN A 253 7.61 15.42 -1.14
N THR A 254 8.01 14.45 -0.30
CA THR A 254 7.53 14.30 1.06
C THR A 254 8.43 15.01 2.06
N GLU A 255 7.88 15.31 3.24
CA GLU A 255 8.63 15.87 4.35
C GLU A 255 9.91 15.06 4.64
N ASP A 256 10.98 15.80 4.92
CA ASP A 256 12.21 15.22 5.42
C ASP A 256 12.07 14.88 6.90
N LYS A 257 12.57 13.71 7.30
CA LYS A 257 12.74 13.37 8.71
C LYS A 257 14.22 13.32 9.02
N ALA A 258 14.66 14.25 9.85
CA ALA A 258 16.03 14.27 10.35
C ALA A 258 16.35 12.95 11.07
N GLY A 259 17.57 12.45 10.83
CA GLY A 259 18.12 11.37 11.62
C GLY A 259 18.31 11.81 13.08
N TYR A 260 18.37 10.84 13.98
CA TYR A 260 18.77 11.08 15.36
C TYR A 260 19.75 9.99 15.78
N PHE A 261 20.63 10.32 16.71
CA PHE A 261 21.38 9.34 17.47
C PHE A 261 20.97 9.46 18.94
N SER A 262 21.32 8.48 19.75
CA SER A 262 20.99 8.49 21.17
C SER A 262 22.25 8.37 21.99
N LEU A 263 22.28 9.04 23.14
CA LEU A 263 23.19 8.66 24.21
C LEU A 263 22.57 7.48 24.95
N ASN A 264 23.36 6.44 25.19
CA ASN A 264 22.95 5.31 26.00
C ASN A 264 23.81 5.18 27.25
N ALA A 265 23.17 4.84 28.36
CA ALA A 265 23.80 4.58 29.63
C ALA A 265 23.18 3.33 30.23
N GLY A 266 23.99 2.42 30.73
CA GLY A 266 23.51 1.13 31.19
C GLY A 266 24.46 0.41 32.12
N TYR A 267 24.06 -0.80 32.48
CA TYR A 267 24.86 -1.74 33.26
C TYR A 267 24.92 -3.06 32.50
N GLY A 268 26.12 -3.62 32.35
CA GLY A 268 26.35 -4.79 31.50
C GLY A 268 27.35 -5.74 32.11
N GLY A 269 27.25 -7.00 31.67
CA GLY A 269 28.18 -8.07 31.97
C GLY A 269 28.92 -8.53 30.71
N VAL A 270 30.22 -8.76 30.84
CA VAL A 270 31.08 -9.32 29.79
C VAL A 270 31.55 -10.69 30.26
N TYR A 271 31.41 -11.71 29.42
CA TYR A 271 31.96 -13.02 29.70
C TYR A 271 33.48 -12.98 29.58
N LEU A 272 34.21 -13.32 30.63
CA LEU A 272 35.68 -13.28 30.62
C LEU A 272 36.28 -14.66 30.38
N GLY A 273 35.59 -15.72 30.80
CA GLY A 273 36.02 -17.10 30.61
C GLY A 273 35.27 -18.09 31.51
N GLY A 274 35.67 -19.37 31.43
CA GLY A 274 35.19 -20.43 32.32
C GLY A 274 34.01 -21.26 31.80
N ASN A 275 33.66 -22.30 32.54
CA ASN A 275 32.63 -23.29 32.18
C ASN A 275 31.31 -23.01 32.94
N LEU A 276 30.25 -23.78 32.67
CA LEU A 276 28.94 -23.65 33.35
C LEU A 276 29.01 -23.68 34.88
N GLU A 277 30.04 -24.30 35.45
CA GLU A 277 30.26 -24.42 36.90
C GLU A 277 31.14 -23.30 37.48
N ASN A 278 31.97 -22.66 36.65
CA ASN A 278 32.95 -21.63 37.06
C ASN A 278 32.89 -20.46 36.07
N LEU A 279 31.74 -19.79 35.99
CA LEU A 279 31.49 -18.69 35.07
C LEU A 279 32.19 -17.41 35.55
N GLU A 280 33.13 -16.91 34.76
CA GLU A 280 33.82 -15.66 35.04
C GLU A 280 33.22 -14.53 34.19
N TYR A 281 32.78 -13.47 34.85
CA TYR A 281 32.15 -12.34 34.18
C TYR A 281 32.53 -11.02 34.85
N GLY A 282 32.86 -10.03 34.03
CA GLY A 282 33.07 -8.65 34.48
C GLY A 282 31.76 -7.89 34.40
N THR A 283 31.43 -7.09 35.42
CA THR A 283 30.27 -6.19 35.35
C THR A 283 30.67 -4.75 35.60
N SER A 284 30.11 -3.83 34.81
CA SER A 284 30.38 -2.40 34.97
C SER A 284 29.25 -1.59 34.34
N PRO A 285 29.03 -0.35 34.81
CA PRO A 285 28.32 0.64 34.03
C PRO A 285 29.02 0.89 32.69
N TYR A 286 28.24 1.29 31.68
CA TYR A 286 28.75 1.69 30.38
C TYR A 286 28.01 2.90 29.83
N LEU A 287 28.70 3.65 28.96
CA LEU A 287 28.20 4.82 28.26
C LEU A 287 28.53 4.70 26.77
N GLY A 288 27.65 5.21 25.92
CA GLY A 288 27.89 5.16 24.48
C GLY A 288 26.92 5.95 23.62
N LEU A 289 27.05 5.69 22.34
CA LEU A 289 26.21 6.23 21.27
C LEU A 289 25.43 5.08 20.64
N SER A 290 24.18 5.37 20.29
CA SER A 290 23.35 4.42 19.57
C SER A 290 22.70 5.05 18.35
N PHE A 291 22.69 4.30 17.26
CA PHE A 291 22.18 4.71 15.95
C PHE A 291 21.01 3.79 15.58
N PRO A 292 19.76 4.30 15.52
CA PRO A 292 18.58 3.50 15.19
C PRO A 292 18.73 2.84 13.82
N LEU A 293 18.38 1.56 13.72
CA LEU A 293 18.38 0.86 12.41
C LEU A 293 17.34 1.44 11.47
N SER A 294 16.25 2.01 12.02
CA SER A 294 15.29 2.79 11.24
C SER A 294 14.68 3.90 12.07
N THR A 295 14.59 5.10 11.49
CA THR A 295 13.83 6.23 12.03
C THR A 295 12.39 6.26 11.53
N SER A 296 12.03 5.33 10.63
CA SER A 296 10.74 5.32 9.96
C SER A 296 9.65 4.65 10.79
N THR A 297 8.49 5.31 10.91
CA THR A 297 7.34 4.74 11.63
C THR A 297 6.66 3.61 10.86
N ILE A 298 6.89 3.51 9.54
CA ILE A 298 6.36 2.44 8.69
C ILE A 298 7.30 1.23 8.56
N ALA A 299 8.52 1.30 9.11
CA ALA A 299 9.44 0.16 9.10
C ALA A 299 8.93 -1.00 9.97
N PRO A 300 9.37 -2.25 9.69
CA PRO A 300 9.09 -3.41 10.54
C PRO A 300 9.43 -3.12 12.01
N ARG A 301 8.60 -3.65 12.93
CA ARG A 301 8.74 -3.41 14.39
C ARG A 301 10.15 -3.70 14.90
N PHE A 302 10.79 -4.74 14.37
CA PHE A 302 12.16 -5.10 14.72
C PHE A 302 13.15 -3.96 14.42
N LEU A 303 13.19 -3.47 13.16
CA LEU A 303 14.12 -2.40 12.75
C LEU A 303 13.83 -1.07 13.46
N ARG A 304 12.57 -0.78 13.77
CA ARG A 304 12.20 0.43 14.52
C ARG A 304 12.61 0.38 16.00
N ASN A 305 12.69 -0.82 16.57
CA ASN A 305 13.03 -1.03 17.98
C ASN A 305 14.52 -1.36 18.18
N ALA A 306 15.25 -1.66 17.12
CA ALA A 306 16.65 -2.03 17.14
C ALA A 306 17.57 -0.85 16.78
N SER A 307 18.76 -0.82 17.39
CA SER A 307 19.80 0.17 17.05
C SER A 307 21.18 -0.49 17.16
N ILE A 308 22.13 0.05 16.42
CA ILE A 308 23.56 -0.28 16.60
C ILE A 308 24.07 0.60 17.73
N THR A 309 24.77 0.02 18.68
CA THR A 309 25.33 0.75 19.81
C THR A 309 26.82 0.51 19.94
N MET A 310 27.55 1.56 20.30
CA MET A 310 28.98 1.50 20.56
C MET A 310 29.35 2.41 21.72
N GLY A 311 30.34 2.03 22.51
CA GLY A 311 30.73 2.83 23.67
C GLY A 311 31.80 2.17 24.52
N VAL A 312 31.94 2.65 25.74
CA VAL A 312 32.96 2.19 26.69
C VAL A 312 32.35 1.85 28.03
N PHE A 313 32.91 0.84 28.70
CA PHE A 313 32.64 0.59 30.11
C PHE A 313 33.38 1.62 30.97
N THR A 314 32.77 2.01 32.08
CA THR A 314 33.33 3.04 32.98
C THR A 314 34.48 2.51 33.83
N ASN A 315 34.45 1.20 34.14
CA ASN A 315 35.45 0.51 34.95
C ASN A 315 36.13 -0.60 34.15
N ASN A 316 37.32 -0.97 34.59
CA ASN A 316 38.04 -2.15 34.11
C ASN A 316 37.52 -3.39 34.85
N PHE A 317 37.75 -4.56 34.27
CA PHE A 317 37.30 -5.82 34.86
C PHE A 317 38.44 -6.52 35.59
N GLU A 318 38.12 -7.35 36.56
CA GLU A 318 39.09 -8.20 37.23
C GLU A 318 38.97 -9.63 36.68
N GLY A 319 40.07 -10.14 36.16
CA GLY A 319 40.20 -11.52 35.66
C GLY A 319 40.80 -12.48 36.70
N GLN A 320 40.91 -13.75 36.33
CA GLN A 320 41.55 -14.79 37.14
C GLN A 320 42.95 -14.37 37.65
N GLY A 321 43.14 -14.48 38.96
CA GLY A 321 44.38 -14.08 39.63
C GLY A 321 44.47 -12.60 40.01
N GLY A 322 43.36 -11.84 39.94
CA GLY A 322 43.31 -10.42 40.32
C GLY A 322 43.92 -9.49 39.27
N LYS A 323 44.02 -9.96 38.02
CA LYS A 323 44.57 -9.18 36.91
C LYS A 323 43.54 -8.19 36.38
N GLU A 324 43.98 -6.97 36.11
CA GLU A 324 43.13 -5.96 35.50
C GLU A 324 43.01 -6.19 33.98
N ILE A 325 41.77 -6.37 33.53
CA ILE A 325 41.40 -6.47 32.11
C ILE A 325 40.82 -5.12 31.69
N SER A 326 41.53 -4.45 30.78
CA SER A 326 41.18 -3.11 30.29
C SER A 326 40.77 -3.16 28.81
N GLY A 327 40.97 -2.07 28.07
CA GLY A 327 40.73 -2.05 26.63
C GLY A 327 41.69 -1.12 25.87
N PRO A 328 41.90 -1.40 24.58
CA PRO A 328 43.09 -0.97 23.83
C PRO A 328 43.10 0.50 23.40
N LEU A 329 41.97 1.19 23.45
CA LEU A 329 41.85 2.54 22.87
C LEU A 329 42.01 3.65 23.90
N VAL A 330 41.31 3.55 25.04
CA VAL A 330 41.26 4.60 26.07
C VAL A 330 41.52 4.04 27.47
N GLY A 331 42.20 2.89 27.56
CA GLY A 331 42.41 2.16 28.82
C GLY A 331 41.11 1.65 29.46
N ARG A 332 40.03 1.55 28.67
CA ARG A 332 38.71 1.06 29.07
C ARG A 332 38.18 0.05 28.06
N PRO A 333 37.47 -1.00 28.50
CA PRO A 333 36.78 -1.93 27.62
C PRO A 333 35.83 -1.20 26.66
N PHE A 334 36.00 -1.43 25.35
CA PHE A 334 35.15 -0.85 24.31
C PHE A 334 34.17 -1.89 23.78
N TYR A 335 32.90 -1.54 23.62
CA TYR A 335 31.87 -2.45 23.13
C TYR A 335 31.23 -1.98 21.83
N LEU A 336 30.81 -2.96 21.02
CA LEU A 336 29.97 -2.79 19.84
C LEU A 336 28.87 -3.84 19.90
N GLY A 337 27.62 -3.42 19.73
CA GLY A 337 26.50 -4.33 19.83
C GLY A 337 25.22 -3.85 19.17
N LEU A 338 24.21 -4.68 19.31
CA LEU A 338 22.83 -4.38 18.96
C LEU A 338 22.04 -4.17 20.24
N ASP A 339 21.27 -3.10 20.25
CA ASP A 339 20.28 -2.86 21.28
C ASP A 339 18.87 -3.10 20.74
N TYR A 340 17.98 -3.57 21.61
CA TYR A 340 16.59 -3.81 21.30
C TYR A 340 15.68 -3.29 22.41
N LYS A 341 14.66 -2.53 22.02
CA LYS A 341 13.67 -1.97 22.94
C LYS A 341 12.78 -3.06 23.54
N LEU A 342 12.87 -3.25 24.87
CA LEU A 342 12.00 -4.17 25.61
C LEU A 342 10.69 -3.48 25.98
N PHE A 343 10.76 -2.38 26.75
CA PHE A 343 9.60 -1.58 27.18
C PHE A 343 10.04 -0.14 27.48
N GLN A 344 9.19 0.84 27.15
CA GLN A 344 9.44 2.27 27.39
C GLN A 344 10.89 2.72 27.06
N PHE A 345 11.69 3.10 28.05
CA PHE A 345 13.08 3.54 27.89
C PHE A 345 14.10 2.41 28.13
N VAL A 346 13.67 1.22 28.57
CA VAL A 346 14.54 0.08 28.88
C VAL A 346 14.83 -0.75 27.63
N ARG A 347 16.12 -1.01 27.41
CA ARG A 347 16.62 -1.77 26.26
C ARG A 347 17.57 -2.87 26.69
N PHE A 348 17.49 -3.98 25.98
CA PHE A 348 18.45 -5.06 26.04
C PHE A 348 19.56 -4.79 25.04
N ASN A 349 20.81 -4.99 25.45
CA ASN A 349 21.99 -4.81 24.63
C ASN A 349 22.72 -6.14 24.58
N ALA A 350 23.13 -6.56 23.40
CA ALA A 350 23.98 -7.73 23.21
C ALA A 350 24.99 -7.45 22.11
N GLY A 351 26.22 -7.88 22.31
CA GLY A 351 27.28 -7.64 21.34
C GLY A 351 28.59 -8.21 21.80
N ALA A 352 29.67 -7.56 21.38
CA ALA A 352 31.02 -7.94 21.74
C ALA A 352 31.80 -6.76 22.33
N THR A 353 32.66 -7.06 23.28
CA THR A 353 33.58 -6.14 23.93
C THR A 353 35.00 -6.52 23.56
N VAL A 354 35.78 -5.52 23.15
CA VAL A 354 37.22 -5.64 22.91
C VAL A 354 37.93 -5.39 24.23
N LEU A 355 38.72 -6.36 24.64
CA LEU A 355 39.44 -6.40 25.90
C LEU A 355 40.94 -6.54 25.67
N GLU A 356 41.71 -6.08 26.65
CA GLU A 356 43.16 -6.15 26.66
C GLU A 356 43.65 -6.63 28.03
N GLU A 357 44.54 -7.63 28.03
CA GLU A 357 45.21 -8.15 29.22
C GLU A 357 46.74 -8.16 28.97
N PRO A 358 47.57 -7.79 29.97
CA PRO A 358 49.02 -7.91 29.88
C PRO A 358 49.47 -9.39 29.80
N GLU A 359 50.35 -9.73 28.86
CA GLU A 359 50.92 -11.08 28.78
C GLU A 359 51.96 -11.30 29.89
N MET A 360 51.87 -12.43 30.58
CA MET A 360 52.88 -12.83 31.56
C MET A 360 53.95 -13.71 30.93
N THR A 361 55.21 -13.38 31.18
CA THR A 361 56.33 -14.28 30.86
C THR A 361 56.35 -15.48 31.81
N ALA A 362 57.03 -16.57 31.43
CA ALA A 362 57.15 -17.81 32.23
C ALA A 362 57.75 -17.61 33.65
N VAL A 363 58.24 -16.42 33.96
CA VAL A 363 58.85 -16.03 35.24
C VAL A 363 57.94 -15.09 36.06
N GLY A 364 56.67 -14.90 35.65
CA GLY A 364 55.71 -14.06 36.36
C GLY A 364 55.97 -12.55 36.26
N VAL A 365 56.84 -12.13 35.33
CA VAL A 365 57.11 -10.72 35.02
C VAL A 365 56.18 -10.29 33.87
N GLU A 366 55.50 -9.16 34.05
CA GLU A 366 54.65 -8.54 33.02
C GLU A 366 55.50 -8.23 31.78
N SER A 367 55.10 -8.81 30.64
CA SER A 367 55.69 -8.53 29.34
C SER A 367 55.14 -7.21 28.81
N ASN A 368 55.92 -6.49 28.00
CA ASN A 368 55.46 -5.27 27.31
C ASN A 368 54.55 -5.58 26.10
N SER A 369 53.98 -6.79 26.07
CA SER A 369 53.13 -7.34 25.01
C SER A 369 51.73 -7.53 25.59
N ASN A 370 50.74 -6.93 24.96
CA ASN A 370 49.36 -7.00 25.40
C ASN A 370 48.56 -7.93 24.49
N ARG A 371 47.77 -8.81 25.11
CA ARG A 371 46.88 -9.71 24.39
C ARG A 371 45.52 -9.02 24.21
N ILE A 372 45.15 -8.78 22.95
CA ILE A 372 43.82 -8.28 22.58
C ILE A 372 42.91 -9.47 22.30
N PHE A 373 41.72 -9.47 22.88
CA PHE A 373 40.70 -10.49 22.65
C PHE A 373 39.29 -9.90 22.66
N ILE A 374 38.34 -10.64 22.10
CA ILE A 374 36.95 -10.21 21.93
C ILE A 374 36.06 -11.17 22.71
N GLN A 375 35.16 -10.61 23.52
CA GLN A 375 34.24 -11.39 24.34
C GLN A 375 32.79 -10.93 24.18
N PRO A 376 31.80 -11.83 24.31
CA PRO A 376 30.41 -11.44 24.25
C PRO A 376 30.02 -10.63 25.49
N PHE A 377 29.15 -9.63 25.29
CA PHE A 377 28.54 -8.87 26.37
C PHE A 377 27.02 -8.87 26.26
N ILE A 378 26.37 -8.75 27.41
CA ILE A 378 24.94 -8.48 27.53
C ILE A 378 24.71 -7.36 28.56
N GLY A 379 23.66 -6.57 28.40
CA GLY A 379 23.36 -5.52 29.35
C GLY A 379 22.00 -4.87 29.18
N LEU A 380 21.63 -4.05 30.15
CA LEU A 380 20.43 -3.22 30.12
C LEU A 380 20.82 -1.74 30.08
N SER A 381 20.15 -0.97 29.24
CA SER A 381 20.41 0.49 29.12
C SER A 381 19.13 1.30 29.08
N ALA A 382 19.25 2.55 29.50
CA ALA A 382 18.34 3.63 29.15
C ALA A 382 18.93 4.48 28.00
N LYS A 383 18.06 5.14 27.24
CA LYS A 383 18.47 6.01 26.12
C LYS A 383 17.82 7.38 26.17
N ILE A 384 18.59 8.38 25.76
CA ILE A 384 18.13 9.75 25.52
C ILE A 384 18.39 10.07 24.04
N ASN A 385 17.34 10.41 23.30
CA ASN A 385 17.46 10.73 21.88
C ASN A 385 17.94 12.17 21.69
N LEU A 386 18.91 12.36 20.81
CA LEU A 386 19.44 13.66 20.39
C LEU A 386 19.18 13.84 18.89
N PHE A 387 18.44 14.89 18.55
CA PHE A 387 18.15 15.21 17.15
C PHE A 387 19.37 15.87 16.50
N LEU A 388 19.74 15.37 15.33
CA LEU A 388 20.85 15.91 14.57
C LEU A 388 20.28 16.90 13.54
N SER A 389 20.27 18.18 13.90
CA SER A 389 20.07 19.27 12.93
C SER A 389 21.45 19.79 12.57
N LEU A 390 21.91 19.51 11.36
CA LEU A 390 23.07 20.21 10.79
C LEU A 390 22.61 21.61 10.39
N ASP A 391 23.43 22.62 10.69
CA ASP A 391 23.20 23.98 10.20
C ASP A 391 23.18 23.94 8.66
N ARG A 392 22.24 24.66 8.06
CA ARG A 392 21.93 24.56 6.62
C ARG A 392 22.87 25.36 5.74
#